data_AF-A0A093XF91-F1
#
_entry.id   AF-A0A093XF91-F1
#
_cell.length_a   1.000
_cell.length_b   1.000
_cell.length_c   1.000
_cell.angle_alpha   90.00
_cell.angle_beta   90.00
_cell.angle_gamma   90.00
#
_symmetry.space_group_name_H-M   'P 1'
#
loop_
_entity.id
_entity.type
_entity.pdbx_description
1 polymer ?
#
loop_
_entity_poly.entity_id
_entity_poly.type
_entity_poly.pdbx_seq_one_letter_code
_entity_poly.pdbx_strand_id
1 'polypeptide(L)'
;WVYSRYETQAALFLSGATNASLPLIYVASGDQDEVAKLSAEAAERDMTVTTKFDVLSGPEVAKLGELSWDQQGMVDFLVMGKASVFGGVGHSSFAWNVALARHVLSGEEGGGHLKGEQALSDALSQVYGKAGEYPEYASTLWP
;
A
#
# COMPACT_ATOMS: atom_id res chain seq x y z
N TRP A 1 15.35 -1.56 -8.28
CA TRP A 1 14.78 -1.89 -9.60
C TRP A 1 13.90 -3.14 -9.63
N VAL A 2 14.26 -4.28 -9.00
CA VAL A 2 13.39 -5.49 -9.01
C VAL A 2 11.98 -5.20 -8.48
N TYR A 3 11.88 -4.50 -7.35
CA TYR A 3 10.61 -4.12 -6.72
C TYR A 3 9.85 -3.01 -7.45
N SER A 4 10.44 -2.37 -8.46
CA SER A 4 9.79 -1.32 -9.26
C SER A 4 9.04 -1.88 -10.47
N ARG A 5 9.16 -3.18 -10.74
CA ARG A 5 8.49 -3.85 -11.86
C ARG A 5 7.08 -4.24 -11.47
N TYR A 6 6.13 -4.05 -12.37
CA TYR A 6 4.74 -4.45 -12.21
C TYR A 6 4.62 -5.92 -11.78
N GLU A 7 5.30 -6.84 -12.49
CA GLU A 7 5.15 -8.29 -12.26
C GLU A 7 5.60 -8.68 -10.85
N THR A 8 6.66 -8.04 -10.34
CA THR A 8 7.13 -8.23 -8.97
C THR A 8 6.07 -7.75 -7.97
N GLN A 9 5.55 -6.53 -8.17
CA GLN A 9 4.58 -5.93 -7.25
C GLN A 9 3.26 -6.72 -7.24
N ALA A 10 2.72 -7.03 -8.42
CA ALA A 10 1.50 -7.83 -8.58
C ALA A 10 1.63 -9.19 -7.90
N ALA A 11 2.72 -9.92 -8.14
CA ALA A 11 2.95 -11.21 -7.51
C ALA A 11 3.00 -11.12 -5.98
N LEU A 12 3.70 -10.11 -5.43
CA LEU A 12 3.81 -9.91 -3.99
C LEU A 12 2.47 -9.51 -3.35
N PHE A 13 1.74 -8.55 -3.93
CA PHE A 13 0.49 -8.07 -3.37
C PHE A 13 -0.62 -9.10 -3.43
N LEU A 14 -0.76 -9.81 -4.55
CA LEU A 14 -1.74 -10.89 -4.67
C LEU A 14 -1.40 -12.06 -3.74
N SER A 15 -0.12 -12.43 -3.60
CA SER A 15 0.29 -13.47 -2.63
C SER A 15 0.04 -13.02 -1.19
N GLY A 16 0.28 -11.75 -0.87
CA GLY A 16 -0.03 -11.17 0.43
C GLY A 16 -1.52 -11.24 0.76
N ALA A 17 -2.38 -10.88 -0.19
CA ALA A 17 -3.83 -11.00 -0.04
C ALA A 17 -4.28 -12.46 0.16
N THR A 18 -3.71 -13.41 -0.61
CA THR A 18 -3.99 -14.85 -0.46
C THR A 18 -3.59 -15.34 0.92
N ASN A 19 -2.38 -15.02 1.37
CA ASN A 19 -1.87 -15.45 2.68
C ASN A 19 -2.70 -14.88 3.83
N ALA A 20 -3.23 -13.66 3.68
CA ALA A 20 -4.13 -13.03 4.63
C ALA A 20 -5.60 -13.50 4.50
N SER A 21 -5.92 -14.35 3.52
CA SER A 21 -7.29 -14.77 3.19
C SER A 21 -8.24 -13.59 2.95
N LEU A 22 -7.76 -12.53 2.29
CA LEU A 22 -8.53 -11.33 1.98
C LEU A 22 -8.98 -11.33 0.52
N PRO A 23 -10.30 -11.25 0.24
CA PRO A 23 -10.82 -11.26 -1.13
C PRO A 23 -10.87 -9.86 -1.77
N LEU A 24 -10.43 -8.82 -1.07
CA LEU A 24 -10.52 -7.42 -1.52
C LEU A 24 -9.16 -6.73 -1.38
N ILE A 25 -8.70 -6.10 -2.46
CA ILE A 25 -7.48 -5.32 -2.51
C ILE A 25 -7.83 -3.88 -2.89
N TYR A 26 -7.53 -2.94 -2.00
CA TYR A 26 -7.55 -1.51 -2.33
C TYR A 26 -6.19 -1.11 -2.91
N VAL A 27 -6.19 -0.45 -4.07
CA VAL A 27 -4.95 -0.01 -4.74
C VAL A 27 -4.89 1.52 -4.82
N ALA A 28 -3.79 2.07 -4.30
CA ALA A 28 -3.41 3.46 -4.54
C ALA A 28 -2.34 3.48 -5.64
N SER A 29 -2.74 3.79 -6.86
CA SER A 29 -1.83 3.97 -7.99
C SER A 29 -2.29 5.12 -8.87
N GLY A 30 -1.32 5.83 -9.44
CA GLY A 30 -1.55 6.79 -10.51
C GLY A 30 -1.65 6.15 -11.90
N ASP A 31 -1.20 4.90 -12.05
CA ASP A 31 -1.19 4.16 -13.31
C ASP A 31 -2.46 3.29 -13.41
N GLN A 32 -3.42 3.74 -14.21
CA GLN A 32 -4.69 3.05 -14.39
C GLN A 32 -4.57 1.78 -15.24
N ASP A 33 -3.58 1.70 -16.13
CA ASP A 33 -3.36 0.52 -16.97
C ASP A 33 -2.80 -0.63 -16.14
N GLU A 34 -1.87 -0.34 -15.22
CA GLU A 34 -1.37 -1.34 -14.26
C GLU A 34 -2.45 -1.78 -13.27
N VAL A 35 -3.32 -0.86 -12.81
CA VAL A 35 -4.48 -1.23 -11.98
C VAL A 35 -5.41 -2.17 -12.74
N ALA A 36 -5.72 -1.89 -14.00
CA ALA A 36 -6.58 -2.75 -14.81
C ALA A 36 -5.98 -4.15 -15.02
N LYS A 37 -4.67 -4.25 -15.24
CA LYS A 37 -3.96 -5.53 -15.32
C LYS A 37 -4.04 -6.30 -14.00
N LEU A 38 -3.79 -5.62 -12.87
CA LEU A 38 -3.86 -6.26 -11.55
C LEU A 38 -5.28 -6.75 -11.26
N SER A 39 -6.31 -5.98 -11.62
CA SER A 39 -7.70 -6.38 -11.49
C SER A 39 -8.03 -7.66 -12.25
N ALA A 40 -7.49 -7.83 -13.46
CA ALA A 40 -7.67 -9.06 -14.24
C ALA A 40 -6.99 -10.26 -13.56
N GLU A 41 -5.74 -10.10 -13.11
CA GLU A 41 -5.00 -11.16 -12.41
C GLU A 41 -5.60 -11.52 -11.04
N ALA A 42 -6.18 -10.53 -10.35
CA ALA A 42 -6.90 -10.73 -9.09
C ALA A 42 -8.19 -11.52 -9.28
N ALA A 43 -8.93 -11.24 -10.37
CA ALA A 43 -10.18 -11.94 -10.68
C ALA A 43 -9.94 -13.44 -10.94
N GLU A 44 -8.80 -13.83 -11.51
CA GLU A 44 -8.39 -15.25 -11.66
C GLU A 44 -8.22 -15.98 -10.32
N ARG A 45 -8.15 -15.25 -9.20
CA ARG A 45 -7.94 -15.74 -7.83
C ARG A 45 -9.14 -15.47 -6.92
N ASP A 46 -10.31 -15.19 -7.51
CA ASP A 46 -11.53 -14.82 -6.78
C ASP A 46 -11.36 -13.59 -5.88
N MET A 47 -10.47 -12.66 -6.26
CA MET A 47 -10.23 -11.40 -5.57
C MET A 47 -10.79 -10.22 -6.35
N THR A 48 -11.23 -9.19 -5.63
CA THR A 48 -11.68 -7.91 -6.18
C THR A 48 -10.63 -6.85 -5.93
N VAL A 49 -10.25 -6.12 -6.98
CA VAL A 49 -9.44 -4.91 -6.86
C VAL A 49 -10.36 -3.69 -6.92
N THR A 50 -10.14 -2.73 -6.04
CA THR A 50 -10.89 -1.48 -5.95
C THR A 50 -9.93 -0.31 -5.76
N THR A 51 -10.37 0.89 -6.13
CA THR A 51 -9.66 2.15 -5.93
C THR A 51 -10.58 3.17 -5.24
N LYS A 52 -10.05 4.34 -4.91
CA LYS A 52 -10.87 5.48 -4.45
C LYS A 52 -12.02 5.84 -5.40
N PHE A 53 -11.88 5.59 -6.70
CA PHE A 53 -12.92 5.94 -7.66
C PHE A 53 -14.11 4.97 -7.63
N ASP A 54 -13.89 3.73 -7.18
CA ASP A 54 -14.91 2.68 -7.14
C ASP A 54 -15.72 2.69 -5.83
N VAL A 55 -15.10 3.14 -4.72
CA VAL A 55 -15.73 3.16 -3.39
C VAL A 55 -16.56 4.42 -3.13
N LEU A 56 -16.40 5.46 -3.96
CA LEU A 56 -17.11 6.74 -3.82
C LEU A 56 -18.35 6.78 -4.72
N SER A 57 -19.38 7.50 -4.28
CA SER A 57 -20.56 7.76 -5.12
C SER A 57 -20.26 8.77 -6.24
N GLY A 58 -21.10 8.83 -7.29
CA GLY A 58 -20.90 9.75 -8.42
C GLY A 58 -20.62 11.21 -8.04
N PRO A 59 -21.40 11.84 -7.13
CA PRO A 59 -21.11 13.19 -6.65
C PRO A 59 -19.78 13.32 -5.89
N GLU A 60 -19.34 12.28 -5.20
CA GLU A 60 -18.08 12.26 -4.46
C GLU A 60 -16.89 12.05 -5.40
N VAL A 61 -17.03 11.24 -6.45
CA VAL A 61 -16.04 11.10 -7.52
C VAL A 61 -15.82 12.44 -8.23
N ALA A 62 -16.89 13.20 -8.48
CA ALA A 62 -16.76 14.55 -9.05
C ALA A 62 -15.94 15.48 -8.15
N LYS A 63 -16.21 15.48 -6.84
CA LYS A 63 -15.42 16.25 -5.85
C LYS A 63 -13.98 15.76 -5.75
N LEU A 64 -13.75 14.46 -5.81
CA LEU A 64 -12.41 13.88 -5.85
C LEU A 64 -11.63 14.40 -7.08
N GLY A 65 -12.30 14.55 -8.22
CA GLY A 65 -11.72 15.12 -9.44
C GLY A 65 -11.36 16.60 -9.35
N GLU A 66 -11.96 17.34 -8.40
CA GLU A 66 -11.61 18.76 -8.14
C GLU A 66 -10.35 18.89 -7.27
N LEU A 67 -9.92 17.81 -6.61
CA LEU A 67 -8.72 17.79 -5.77
C LEU A 67 -7.45 17.68 -6.63
N SER A 68 -6.38 18.31 -6.16
CA SER A 68 -5.04 18.12 -6.73
C SER A 68 -4.58 16.66 -6.58
N TRP A 69 -3.57 16.27 -7.36
CA TRP A 69 -3.01 14.92 -7.31
C TRP A 69 -2.59 14.51 -5.88
N ASP A 70 -1.90 15.39 -5.15
CA ASP A 70 -1.49 15.12 -3.76
C ASP A 70 -2.69 15.04 -2.80
N GLN A 71 -3.71 15.88 -3.01
CA GLN A 71 -4.94 15.83 -2.20
C GLN A 71 -5.73 14.54 -2.45
N GLN A 72 -5.73 14.03 -3.68
CA GLN A 72 -6.26 12.71 -4.00
C GLN A 72 -5.44 11.60 -3.34
N GLY A 73 -4.11 11.71 -3.32
CA GLY A 73 -3.22 10.79 -2.60
C GLY A 73 -3.46 10.77 -1.09
N MET A 74 -3.93 11.89 -0.50
CA MET A 74 -4.36 11.91 0.90
C MET A 74 -5.60 11.04 1.15
N VAL A 75 -6.52 10.95 0.18
CA VAL A 75 -7.66 10.02 0.28
C VAL A 75 -7.16 8.57 0.31
N ASP A 76 -6.21 8.24 -0.57
CA ASP A 76 -5.55 6.92 -0.57
C ASP A 76 -4.88 6.62 0.78
N PHE A 77 -4.14 7.59 1.34
CA PHE A 77 -3.47 7.47 2.63
C PHE A 77 -4.46 7.17 3.76
N LEU A 78 -5.59 7.89 3.81
CA LEU A 78 -6.63 7.70 4.81
C LEU A 78 -7.26 6.29 4.73
N VAL A 79 -7.52 5.79 3.52
CA VAL A 79 -8.05 4.43 3.31
C VAL A 79 -7.03 3.38 3.73
N MET A 80 -5.79 3.50 3.28
CA MET A 80 -4.72 2.53 3.59
C MET A 80 -4.37 2.48 5.08
N GLY A 81 -4.49 3.60 5.79
CA GLY A 81 -4.37 3.64 7.25
C GLY A 81 -5.42 2.80 8.00
N LYS A 82 -6.51 2.39 7.34
CA LYS A 82 -7.60 1.58 7.91
C LYS A 82 -7.66 0.14 7.37
N ALA A 83 -6.80 -0.22 6.41
CA ALA A 83 -6.78 -1.56 5.83
C ALA A 83 -6.45 -2.64 6.88
N SER A 84 -6.98 -3.85 6.72
CA SER A 84 -6.69 -4.99 7.60
C SER A 84 -5.20 -5.36 7.59
N VAL A 85 -4.61 -5.41 6.40
CA VAL A 85 -3.16 -5.53 6.17
C VAL A 85 -2.75 -4.53 5.09
N PHE A 86 -1.52 -4.05 5.14
CA PHE A 86 -0.96 -3.13 4.16
C PHE A 86 0.25 -3.75 3.46
N GLY A 87 0.32 -3.59 2.14
CA GLY A 87 1.46 -3.97 1.31
C GLY A 87 2.00 -2.75 0.57
N GLY A 88 3.30 -2.51 0.63
CA GLY A 88 3.95 -1.40 -0.07
C GLY A 88 5.36 -1.76 -0.56
N VAL A 89 6.01 -0.86 -1.29
CA VAL A 89 7.38 -1.06 -1.79
C VAL A 89 8.38 -0.13 -1.11
N GLY A 90 9.57 -0.65 -0.80
CA GLY A 90 10.56 0.02 0.03
C GLY A 90 11.17 1.29 -0.54
N HIS A 91 11.06 1.50 -1.86
CA HIS A 91 11.50 2.72 -2.54
C HIS A 91 10.41 3.80 -2.63
N SER A 92 9.21 3.53 -2.09
CA SER A 92 8.10 4.49 -2.06
C SER A 92 8.04 5.17 -0.69
N SER A 93 8.37 6.45 -0.63
CA SER A 93 8.19 7.25 0.59
C SER A 93 6.73 7.29 1.04
N PHE A 94 5.77 7.22 0.11
CA PHE A 94 4.35 7.10 0.45
C PHE A 94 4.05 5.82 1.22
N ALA A 95 4.56 4.67 0.77
CA ALA A 95 4.38 3.40 1.46
C ALA A 95 5.00 3.40 2.87
N TRP A 96 6.15 4.04 3.04
CA TRP A 96 6.77 4.21 4.35
C TRP A 96 5.92 5.05 5.30
N ASN A 97 5.36 6.18 4.84
CA ASN A 97 4.47 7.00 5.68
C ASN A 97 3.23 6.22 6.12
N VAL A 98 2.62 5.43 5.23
CA VAL A 98 1.46 4.59 5.60
C VAL A 98 1.85 3.56 6.66
N ALA A 99 2.93 2.82 6.44
CA ALA A 99 3.35 1.76 7.35
C ALA A 99 3.82 2.31 8.71
N LEU A 100 4.53 3.43 8.75
CA LEU A 100 4.92 4.10 10.01
C LEU A 100 3.69 4.59 10.78
N ALA A 101 2.73 5.24 10.11
CA ALA A 101 1.49 5.68 10.76
C ALA A 101 0.68 4.49 11.32
N ARG A 102 0.64 3.37 10.58
CA ARG A 102 0.01 2.13 11.07
C ARG A 102 0.77 1.53 12.25
N HIS A 103 2.10 1.61 12.26
CA HIS A 103 2.92 1.13 13.37
C HIS A 103 2.62 1.89 14.67
N VAL A 104 2.47 3.23 14.61
CA VAL A 104 2.05 4.01 15.80
C VAL A 104 0.71 3.53 16.35
N LEU A 105 -0.21 3.14 15.46
CA LEU A 105 -1.53 2.63 15.83
C LEU A 105 -1.50 1.18 16.35
N SER A 106 -0.47 0.39 16.06
CA SER A 106 -0.36 -1.00 16.54
C SER A 106 -0.06 -1.08 18.03
N GLY A 107 0.56 -0.03 18.60
CA GLY A 107 1.01 0.00 19.99
C GLY A 107 2.25 -0.87 20.25
N GLU A 108 2.88 -1.42 19.21
CA GLU A 108 4.17 -2.10 19.33
C GLU A 108 5.27 -1.10 19.69
N GLU A 109 6.14 -1.47 20.64
CA GLU A 109 7.24 -0.61 21.09
C GLU A 109 8.59 -1.02 20.50
N GLY A 110 9.44 -0.02 20.26
CA GLY A 110 10.83 -0.21 19.85
C GLY A 110 11.03 -0.39 18.33
N GLY A 111 12.29 -0.49 17.92
CA GLY A 111 12.67 -0.54 16.50
C GLY A 111 12.65 -1.94 15.87
N GLY A 112 11.87 -2.88 16.41
CA GLY A 112 11.81 -4.27 15.91
C GLY A 112 11.35 -4.36 14.45
N HIS A 113 10.36 -3.52 14.09
CA HIS A 113 9.81 -3.40 12.74
C HIS A 113 10.86 -3.00 11.68
N LEU A 114 12.03 -2.48 12.06
CA LEU A 114 13.11 -2.11 11.13
C LEU A 114 14.20 -3.18 10.97
N LYS A 115 14.18 -4.25 11.78
CA LYS A 115 15.32 -5.18 11.93
C LYS A 115 15.16 -6.52 11.20
N GLY A 116 14.13 -6.67 10.37
CA GLY A 116 13.86 -7.88 9.57
C GLY A 116 14.54 -7.90 8.19
N GLU A 117 14.40 -9.02 7.45
CA GLU A 117 14.81 -9.11 6.04
C GLU A 117 14.11 -8.08 5.15
N GLN A 118 12.89 -7.71 5.54
CA GLN A 118 12.13 -6.58 5.03
C GLN A 118 11.91 -5.56 6.16
N ALA A 119 12.03 -4.28 5.84
CA ALA A 119 11.71 -3.20 6.77
C ALA A 119 10.18 -3.04 6.88
N LEU A 120 9.69 -2.54 8.03
CA LEU A 120 8.28 -2.31 8.32
C LEU A 120 7.41 -3.56 8.08
N SER A 121 7.93 -4.71 8.50
CA SER A 121 7.26 -6.01 8.49
C SER A 121 6.72 -6.27 9.89
N ASP A 122 5.49 -5.84 10.17
CA ASP A 122 4.82 -6.00 11.45
C ASP A 122 3.43 -6.66 11.29
N ALA A 123 2.65 -6.73 12.36
CA ALA A 123 1.32 -7.35 12.32
C ALA A 123 0.33 -6.66 11.35
N LEU A 124 0.60 -5.41 10.96
CA LEU A 124 -0.29 -4.57 10.16
C LEU A 124 0.23 -4.27 8.75
N SER A 125 1.54 -4.35 8.53
CA SER A 125 2.21 -3.84 7.34
C SER A 125 3.33 -4.75 6.84
N GLN A 126 3.52 -4.77 5.53
CA GLN A 126 4.65 -5.38 4.84
C GLN A 126 5.18 -4.42 3.77
N VAL A 127 6.42 -3.95 3.93
CA VAL A 127 7.09 -3.11 2.91
C VAL A 127 8.17 -3.92 2.19
N TYR A 128 7.88 -4.30 0.95
CA TYR A 128 8.74 -5.13 0.11
C TYR A 128 9.93 -4.34 -0.45
N GLY A 129 11.13 -4.77 -0.13
CA GLY A 129 12.35 -4.07 -0.51
C GLY A 129 13.58 -4.71 0.08
N LYS A 130 14.75 -4.13 -0.16
CA LYS A 130 15.96 -4.49 0.58
C LYS A 130 16.01 -3.66 1.86
N ALA A 131 16.07 -4.33 3.02
CA ALA A 131 16.23 -3.64 4.29
C ALA A 131 17.48 -2.74 4.31
N GLY A 132 17.33 -1.52 4.82
CA GLY A 132 18.41 -0.53 4.88
C GLY A 132 18.82 0.11 3.55
N GLU A 133 18.07 -0.13 2.46
CA GLU A 133 18.34 0.53 1.16
C GLU A 133 18.03 2.03 1.19
N TYR A 134 17.05 2.44 2.00
CA TYR A 134 16.62 3.84 2.19
C TYR A 134 16.63 4.22 3.68
N PRO A 135 17.82 4.31 4.31
CA PRO A 135 17.94 4.58 5.75
C PRO A 135 17.37 5.96 6.16
N GLU A 136 17.31 6.90 5.23
CA GLU A 136 16.70 8.21 5.43
C GLU A 136 15.21 8.11 5.76
N TYR A 137 14.46 7.15 5.20
CA TYR A 137 13.03 7.03 5.47
C TYR A 137 12.74 6.67 6.92
N ALA A 138 13.57 5.83 7.53
CA ALA A 138 13.42 5.47 8.95
C ALA A 138 13.78 6.62 9.91
N SER A 139 14.58 7.60 9.47
CA SER A 139 15.09 8.66 10.35
C SER A 139 14.45 10.04 10.10
N THR A 140 13.78 10.24 8.96
CA THR A 140 13.27 11.54 8.54
C THR A 140 11.76 11.61 8.31
N LEU A 141 11.10 10.47 8.09
CA LEU A 141 9.65 10.44 7.91
C LEU A 141 8.95 10.42 9.26
N TRP A 142 7.81 11.11 9.31
CA TRP A 142 7.02 11.23 10.52
C TRP A 142 6.24 9.93 10.77
N PRO A 143 6.25 9.39 12.00
CA PRO A 143 5.38 8.28 12.39
C PRO A 143 3.96 8.76 12.70
#